data_AF-A0A0C5BW42-F1
#
_entry.id   AF-A0A0C5BW42-F1
#
_cell.length_a   1.000
_cell.length_b   1.000
_cell.length_c   1.000
_cell.angle_alpha   90.00
_cell.angle_beta   90.00
_cell.angle_gamma   90.00
#
_symmetry.space_group_name_H-M   'P 1'
#
loop_
_entity.id
_entity.type
_entity.pdbx_description
1 polymer ?
#
loop_
_entity_poly.entity_id
_entity_poly.type
_entity_poly.pdbx_seq_one_letter_code
_entity_poly.pdbx_strand_id
1 'polypeptide(L)'
;MKFKRNSKSLENTSELRILAEYNRRFKQMKITQKKASRLRDQEMHKESKKFQELVELLLKEIEVYYRKYRTVLIRYGVLPEPPLIIDDITKQEKEIANTWQSNHRRKYGV
;
A
#
# COMPACT_ATOMS: atom_id res chain seq x y z
N MET A 1 20.79 23.91 -22.96
CA MET A 1 21.21 22.61 -22.38
C MET A 1 20.05 21.62 -22.43
N LYS A 2 20.09 20.59 -23.27
CA LYS A 2 19.11 19.49 -23.22
C LYS A 2 19.49 18.58 -22.05
N PHE A 3 18.77 18.67 -20.94
CA PHE A 3 18.94 17.75 -19.81
C PHE A 3 18.58 16.33 -20.27
N LYS A 4 19.60 15.52 -20.60
CA LYS A 4 19.43 14.07 -20.77
C LYS A 4 19.11 13.51 -19.39
N ARG A 5 17.82 13.27 -19.11
CA ARG A 5 17.42 12.51 -17.93
C ARG A 5 17.99 11.10 -18.10
N ASN A 6 18.94 10.71 -17.25
CA ASN A 6 19.48 9.36 -17.23
C ASN A 6 18.35 8.35 -17.00
N SER A 7 18.34 7.22 -17.72
CA SER A 7 17.32 6.17 -17.63
C SER A 7 17.03 5.74 -16.18
N LYS A 8 18.08 5.59 -15.37
CA LYS A 8 18.00 5.25 -13.94
C LYS A 8 17.19 6.26 -13.10
N SER A 9 17.23 7.55 -13.47
CA SER A 9 16.43 8.60 -12.80
C SER A 9 14.96 8.53 -13.16
N LEU A 10 14.64 8.11 -14.39
CA LEU A 10 13.27 7.92 -14.87
C LEU A 10 12.63 6.68 -14.24
N GLU A 11 13.38 5.58 -14.13
CA GLU A 11 12.98 4.35 -13.43
C GLU A 11 12.71 4.61 -11.94
N ASN A 12 13.60 5.32 -11.25
CA ASN A 12 13.35 5.69 -9.85
C ASN A 12 12.08 6.56 -9.72
N THR A 13 11.80 7.42 -10.70
CA THR A 13 10.60 8.26 -10.68
C THR A 13 9.32 7.44 -10.90
N SER A 14 9.35 6.42 -11.76
CA SER A 14 8.21 5.53 -11.96
C SER A 14 7.95 4.63 -10.76
N GLU A 15 9.00 4.11 -10.12
CA GLU A 15 8.90 3.32 -8.89
C GLU A 15 8.34 4.13 -7.72
N LEU A 16 8.78 5.38 -7.53
CA LEU A 16 8.22 6.25 -6.49
C LEU A 16 6.74 6.58 -6.73
N ARG A 17 6.31 6.70 -7.99
CA ARG A 17 4.89 6.86 -8.33
C ARG A 17 4.08 5.61 -7.96
N ILE A 18 4.65 4.43 -8.20
CA ILE A 18 4.02 3.16 -7.80
C ILE A 18 3.80 3.11 -6.29
N LEU A 19 4.83 3.45 -5.51
CA LEU A 19 4.75 3.50 -4.05
C LEU A 19 3.71 4.53 -3.58
N ALA A 20 3.72 5.73 -4.15
CA ALA A 20 2.79 6.79 -3.79
C ALA A 20 1.33 6.42 -4.07
N GLU A 21 1.05 5.81 -5.23
CA GLU A 21 -0.28 5.35 -5.60
C GLU A 21 -0.75 4.20 -4.71
N TYR A 22 0.11 3.24 -4.38
CA TYR A 22 -0.23 2.19 -3.40
C TYR A 22 -0.61 2.81 -2.04
N ASN A 23 0.24 3.68 -1.50
CA ASN A 23 0.00 4.34 -0.21
C ASN A 23 -1.29 5.17 -0.22
N ARG A 24 -1.58 5.85 -1.32
CA ARG A 24 -2.82 6.62 -1.50
C ARG A 24 -4.06 5.70 -1.44
N ARG A 25 -4.06 4.60 -2.20
CA ARG A 25 -5.17 3.62 -2.21
C ARG A 25 -5.36 3.00 -0.84
N PHE A 26 -4.28 2.58 -0.20
CA PHE A 26 -4.32 1.96 1.12
C PHE A 26 -4.84 2.92 2.19
N LYS A 27 -4.41 4.19 2.15
CA LYS A 27 -4.93 5.25 3.02
C LYS A 27 -6.43 5.48 2.79
N GLN A 28 -6.88 5.52 1.55
CA GLN A 28 -8.29 5.68 1.21
C GLN A 28 -9.13 4.52 1.77
N MET A 29 -8.67 3.27 1.61
CA MET A 29 -9.32 2.10 2.20
C MET A 29 -9.42 2.21 3.73
N LYS A 30 -8.34 2.58 4.43
CA LYS A 30 -8.36 2.78 5.89
C LYS A 30 -9.36 3.87 6.33
N ILE A 31 -9.48 4.96 5.56
CA ILE A 31 -10.47 6.03 5.84
C ILE A 31 -11.90 5.50 5.66
N THR A 32 -12.16 4.79 4.55
CA THR A 32 -13.47 4.19 4.28
C THR A 32 -13.85 3.18 5.36
N GLN A 33 -12.91 2.35 5.80
CA GLN A 33 -13.11 1.38 6.87
C GLN A 33 -13.48 2.06 8.19
N LYS A 34 -12.75 3.12 8.58
CA LYS A 34 -13.10 3.93 9.75
C LYS A 34 -14.50 4.53 9.65
N LYS A 35 -14.90 4.96 8.45
CA LYS A 35 -16.25 5.49 8.22
C LYS A 35 -17.33 4.41 8.37
N ALA A 36 -17.10 3.21 7.84
CA ALA A 36 -17.99 2.06 8.03
C ALA A 36 -18.17 1.75 9.53
N SER A 37 -17.07 1.60 10.28
CA SER A 37 -17.11 1.35 11.72
C SER A 37 -17.88 2.43 12.49
N ARG A 38 -17.60 3.71 12.21
CA ARG A 38 -18.32 4.82 12.86
C ARG A 38 -19.82 4.78 12.61
N LEU A 39 -20.26 4.49 11.38
CA LEU A 39 -21.68 4.40 11.05
C LEU A 39 -22.35 3.22 11.78
N ARG A 40 -21.66 2.09 11.89
CA ARG A 40 -22.12 0.95 12.67
C ARG A 40 -22.31 1.31 14.14
N ASP A 41 -21.34 2.01 14.72
CA ASP A 41 -21.38 2.43 16.13
C ASP A 41 -22.48 3.49 16.40
N GLN A 42 -22.97 4.16 15.35
CA GLN A 42 -24.12 5.07 15.37
C GLN A 42 -25.45 4.39 15.02
N GLU A 43 -25.49 3.05 15.01
CA GLU A 43 -26.65 2.23 14.63
C GLU A 43 -27.15 2.46 13.19
N MET A 44 -26.36 3.13 12.35
CA MET A 44 -26.63 3.35 10.92
C MET A 44 -26.21 2.14 10.09
N HIS A 45 -26.84 0.98 10.35
CA HIS A 45 -26.40 -0.31 9.79
C HIS A 45 -26.47 -0.37 8.25
N LYS A 46 -27.47 0.25 7.62
CA LYS A 46 -27.62 0.25 6.16
C LYS A 46 -26.48 1.01 5.49
N GLU A 47 -26.15 2.20 6.00
CA GLU A 47 -25.05 3.03 5.51
C GLU A 47 -23.72 2.37 5.80
N SER A 48 -23.53 1.82 7.01
CA SER A 48 -22.34 1.05 7.35
C SER A 48 -22.09 -0.08 6.35
N LYS A 49 -23.13 -0.81 5.94
CA LYS A 49 -23.01 -1.91 4.98
C LYS A 49 -22.52 -1.42 3.61
N LYS A 50 -23.06 -0.31 3.10
CA LYS A 50 -22.59 0.31 1.84
C LYS A 50 -21.10 0.66 1.88
N PHE A 51 -20.65 1.23 2.99
CA PHE A 51 -19.22 1.55 3.16
C PHE A 51 -18.36 0.29 3.32
N GLN A 52 -18.89 -0.78 3.93
CA GLN A 52 -18.19 -2.06 4.02
C GLN A 52 -18.01 -2.70 2.64
N GLU A 53 -19.03 -2.71 1.80
CA GLU A 53 -18.95 -3.16 0.40
C GLU A 53 -17.90 -2.35 -0.39
N LEU A 54 -17.81 -1.03 -0.15
CA LEU A 54 -16.78 -0.19 -0.74
C LEU A 54 -15.37 -0.53 -0.23
N VAL A 55 -15.21 -0.88 1.06
CA VAL A 55 -13.93 -1.36 1.60
C VAL A 55 -13.49 -2.64 0.88
N GLU A 56 -14.41 -3.59 0.67
CA GLU A 56 -14.12 -4.84 -0.04
C GLU A 56 -13.69 -4.59 -1.50
N LEU A 57 -14.35 -3.66 -2.20
CA LEU A 57 -13.96 -3.26 -3.54
C LEU A 57 -12.53 -2.68 -3.56
N LEU A 58 -12.25 -1.72 -2.66
CA LEU A 58 -10.93 -1.10 -2.56
C LEU A 58 -9.84 -2.12 -2.20
N LEU A 59 -10.15 -3.11 -1.35
CA LEU A 59 -9.21 -4.17 -1.00
C LEU A 59 -8.83 -5.02 -2.21
N LYS A 60 -9.80 -5.39 -3.05
CA LYS A 60 -9.53 -6.12 -4.30
C LYS A 60 -8.64 -5.30 -5.24
N GLU A 61 -8.91 -4.00 -5.40
CA GLU A 61 -8.08 -3.13 -6.24
C GLU A 61 -6.65 -2.98 -5.69
N ILE A 62 -6.51 -2.87 -4.37
CA ILE A 62 -5.21 -2.81 -3.69
C ILE A 62 -4.46 -4.13 -3.89
N GLU A 63 -5.12 -5.28 -3.74
CA GLU A 63 -4.50 -6.59 -3.93
C GLU A 63 -3.96 -6.74 -5.35
N VAL A 64 -4.79 -6.44 -6.36
CA VAL A 64 -4.38 -6.48 -7.77
C VAL A 64 -3.19 -5.56 -8.02
N TYR A 65 -3.22 -4.35 -7.46
CA TYR A 65 -2.12 -3.40 -7.58
C TYR A 65 -0.84 -3.89 -6.90
N TYR A 66 -0.96 -4.43 -5.68
CA TYR A 66 0.16 -4.97 -4.94
C TYR A 66 0.80 -6.11 -5.71
N ARG A 67 0.01 -7.09 -6.17
CA ARG A 67 0.52 -8.24 -6.96
C ARG A 67 1.24 -7.77 -8.22
N LYS A 68 0.66 -6.81 -8.95
CA LYS A 68 1.25 -6.24 -10.17
C LYS A 68 2.61 -5.57 -9.93
N TYR A 69 2.78 -4.91 -8.79
CA TYR A 69 3.98 -4.12 -8.48
C TYR A 69 4.78 -4.64 -7.28
N ARG A 70 4.58 -5.92 -6.94
CA ARG A 70 5.09 -6.59 -5.73
C ARG A 70 6.58 -6.38 -5.52
N THR A 71 7.38 -6.64 -6.55
CA THR A 71 8.85 -6.50 -6.51
C THR A 71 9.27 -5.07 -6.17
N VAL A 72 8.59 -4.06 -6.73
CA VAL A 72 8.88 -2.65 -6.45
C VAL A 72 8.49 -2.33 -5.01
N LEU A 73 7.26 -2.66 -4.62
CA LEU A 73 6.74 -2.37 -3.28
C LEU A 73 7.60 -2.99 -2.17
N ILE A 74 7.99 -4.25 -2.31
CA ILE A 74 8.87 -4.96 -1.37
C ILE A 74 10.24 -4.29 -1.27
N ARG A 75 10.81 -3.83 -2.39
CA ARG A 75 12.09 -3.10 -2.40
C ARG A 75 12.03 -1.81 -1.58
N TYR A 76 10.86 -1.20 -1.48
CA TYR A 76 10.61 -0.03 -0.62
C TYR A 76 10.05 -0.41 0.76
N GLY A 77 10.20 -1.66 1.19
CA GLY A 77 9.80 -2.09 2.54
C GLY A 77 8.29 -2.26 2.74
N VAL A 78 7.49 -2.28 1.67
CA VAL A 78 6.05 -2.46 1.78
C VAL A 78 5.74 -3.95 1.82
N LEU A 79 5.12 -4.38 2.92
CA LEU A 79 4.52 -5.70 3.07
C LEU A 79 2.99 -5.57 3.14
N PRO A 80 2.23 -6.63 2.82
CA PRO A 80 0.79 -6.63 3.01
C PRO A 80 0.46 -6.37 4.49
N GLU A 81 -0.45 -5.45 4.74
CA GLU A 81 -0.93 -5.10 6.08
C GLU A 81 -2.43 -5.42 6.18
N PRO A 82 -2.93 -5.90 7.34
CA PRO A 82 -4.36 -6.12 7.53
C PRO A 82 -5.20 -4.88 7.17
N PRO A 83 -6.36 -5.05 6.51
CA PRO A 83 -7.01 -6.32 6.16
C PRO A 83 -6.57 -6.93 4.82
N LEU A 84 -5.53 -6.42 4.16
CA LEU A 84 -4.97 -7.04 2.96
C LEU A 84 -4.17 -8.29 3.35
N ILE A 85 -4.56 -9.45 2.81
CA ILE A 85 -3.90 -10.73 3.03
C ILE A 85 -3.36 -11.23 1.69
N ILE A 86 -2.06 -11.54 1.66
CA ILE A 86 -1.38 -12.13 0.51
C ILE A 86 -0.52 -13.27 1.06
N ASP A 87 -0.98 -14.50 0.87
CA ASP A 87 -0.44 -15.68 1.57
C ASP A 87 0.86 -16.23 0.96
N ASP A 88 1.18 -15.83 -0.27
CA ASP A 88 2.32 -16.32 -1.02
C ASP A 88 3.58 -15.47 -0.86
N ILE A 89 3.67 -14.61 0.18
CA ILE A 89 4.88 -13.81 0.48
C ILE A 89 6.03 -14.73 0.94
N THR A 90 7.12 -14.74 0.16
CA THR A 90 8.28 -15.58 0.43
C THR A 90 9.14 -15.03 1.59
N LYS A 91 9.98 -15.89 2.17
CA LYS A 91 10.95 -15.48 3.20
C LYS A 91 11.93 -14.41 2.68
N GLN A 92 12.43 -14.59 1.46
CA GLN A 92 13.36 -13.65 0.83
C GLN A 92 12.74 -12.26 0.67
N GLU A 93 11.48 -12.18 0.27
CA GLU A 93 10.78 -10.90 0.15
C GLU A 93 10.58 -10.21 1.50
N LYS A 94 10.26 -10.98 2.55
CA LYS A 94 10.21 -10.45 3.92
C LYS A 94 11.56 -9.89 4.35
N GLU A 95 12.65 -10.58 4.07
CA GLU A 95 14.01 -10.14 4.40
C GLU A 95 14.37 -8.84 3.66
N ILE A 96 14.06 -8.72 2.37
CA ILE A 96 14.28 -7.49 1.59
C ILE A 96 13.53 -6.32 2.21
N ALA A 97 12.23 -6.51 2.49
CA ALA A 97 11.40 -5.45 3.04
C ALA A 97 11.87 -5.03 4.44
N ASN A 98 12.17 -6.00 5.32
CA ASN A 98 12.64 -5.75 6.68
C ASN A 98 14.00 -5.04 6.70
N THR A 99 14.89 -5.38 5.77
CA THR A 99 16.19 -4.72 5.61
C THR A 99 16.00 -3.25 5.24
N TRP A 100 15.11 -2.97 4.28
CA TRP A 100 14.76 -1.59 3.93
C TRP A 100 14.20 -0.82 5.13
N GLN A 101 13.22 -1.41 5.84
CA GLN A 101 12.60 -0.78 7.00
C GLN A 101 13.60 -0.47 8.12
N SER A 102 14.51 -1.42 8.41
CA SER A 102 15.55 -1.26 9.44
C SER A 102 16.53 -0.13 9.08
N ASN A 103 16.98 -0.09 7.82
CA ASN A 103 17.85 0.97 7.32
C ASN A 103 17.16 2.33 7.33
N HIS A 104 15.88 2.38 6.95
CA HIS A 104 15.08 3.59 6.96
C HIS A 104 14.91 4.14 8.38
N ARG A 105 14.54 3.29 9.35
CA ARG A 105 14.44 3.67 10.77
C ARG A 105 15.77 4.17 11.32
N ARG A 106 16.87 3.47 11.04
CA ARG A 106 18.22 3.90 11.48
C ARG A 106 18.61 5.28 10.91
N LYS A 107 18.20 5.58 9.67
CA LYS A 107 18.55 6.83 9.00
C LYS A 107 17.69 8.02 9.43
N TYR A 108 16.39 7.79 9.71
CA TYR A 108 15.43 8.87 9.94
C TYR A 108 14.82 8.90 11.35
N GLY A 109 15.17 7.96 12.24
CA GLY A 109 14.84 8.02 13.67
C GLY A 109 13.35 7.93 14.01
N VAL A 110 12.56 7.21 13.20
CA VAL A 110 11.12 6.95 13.45
C VAL A 110 10.94 5.73 14.33
#